data_AF-A0A9E8LTJ0-F1
#
_entry.id   AF-A0A9E8LTJ0-F1
#
_cell.length_a   1.000
_cell.length_b   1.000
_cell.length_c   1.000
_cell.angle_alpha   90.00
_cell.angle_beta   90.00
_cell.angle_gamma   90.00
#
_symmetry.space_group_name_H-M   'P 1'
#
loop_
_entity.id
_entity.type
_entity.pdbx_description
1 polymer ?
#
loop_
_entity_poly.entity_id
_entity_poly.type
_entity_poly.pdbx_seq_one_letter_code
_entity_poly.pdbx_strand_id
1 'polypeptide(L)'
;MISKMYNPSQFQTLKCSYEVIDNNYGVEKYQFAIDVINEKSMIQTDSYTIILDAKKNTKTDFYEKEKKFGVYPLIGSNESEEDTSDLFEEILQISDSLESYISTAGLNIVRSEFIQFLVDFDSWSIEETEFMNRKGSKITGTIDRTQSENLYGNFEWIVDQETGVTLDLKVFDEAGEVKYHIQIIKIEFNEPVDPSIFEKDTTGYTEIETMNNLYSDDQQ
;
A
#
# COMPACT_ATOMS: atom_id res chain seq x y z
N MET A 1 -16.41 -6.97 -12.83
CA MET A 1 -15.34 -7.94 -12.51
C MET A 1 -14.31 -7.30 -11.60
N ILE A 2 -13.91 -6.05 -11.86
CA ILE A 2 -13.03 -5.23 -11.01
C ILE A 2 -13.62 -4.95 -9.61
N SER A 3 -14.93 -4.71 -9.49
CA SER A 3 -15.62 -4.58 -8.18
C SER A 3 -15.65 -5.84 -7.32
N LYS A 4 -15.09 -6.96 -7.81
CA LYS A 4 -14.89 -8.20 -7.04
C LYS A 4 -13.42 -8.45 -6.69
N MET A 5 -12.49 -7.60 -7.15
CA MET A 5 -11.06 -7.86 -7.00
C MET A 5 -10.58 -7.49 -5.61
N TYR A 6 -10.96 -6.35 -5.05
CA TYR A 6 -10.56 -5.99 -3.69
C TYR A 6 -11.76 -5.94 -2.75
N ASN A 7 -11.79 -6.82 -1.76
CA ASN A 7 -12.76 -6.78 -0.68
C ASN A 7 -12.05 -7.04 0.66
N PRO A 8 -11.83 -6.01 1.51
CA PRO A 8 -11.14 -6.16 2.79
C PRO A 8 -11.84 -7.11 3.77
N SER A 9 -13.07 -7.55 3.49
CA SER A 9 -13.70 -8.65 4.26
C SER A 9 -13.11 -10.04 3.96
N GLN A 10 -12.21 -10.17 2.98
CA GLN A 10 -11.61 -11.46 2.57
C GLN A 10 -10.40 -11.88 3.41
N PHE A 11 -9.86 -10.99 4.25
CA PHE A 11 -8.90 -11.35 5.29
C PHE A 11 -9.15 -10.57 6.58
N GLN A 12 -8.89 -11.22 7.72
CA GLN A 12 -8.95 -10.61 9.05
C GLN A 12 -7.61 -10.01 9.45
N THR A 13 -6.52 -10.64 8.98
CA THR A 13 -5.16 -10.17 9.21
C THR A 13 -4.34 -10.36 7.95
N LEU A 14 -3.38 -9.47 7.73
CA LEU A 14 -2.41 -9.54 6.65
C LEU A 14 -1.07 -9.03 7.15
N LYS A 15 -0.01 -9.84 7.02
CA LYS A 15 1.37 -9.42 7.22
C LYS A 15 2.14 -9.61 5.93
N CYS A 16 2.96 -8.64 5.58
CA CYS A 16 3.73 -8.71 4.35
C CYS A 16 5.06 -7.98 4.50
N SER A 17 6.09 -8.52 3.87
CA SER A 17 7.35 -7.83 3.59
C SER A 17 7.60 -7.87 2.10
N TYR A 18 7.90 -6.73 1.51
CA TYR A 18 8.12 -6.58 0.07
C TYR A 18 9.22 -5.57 -0.22
N GLU A 19 9.76 -5.63 -1.42
CA GLU A 19 10.71 -4.66 -1.93
C GLU A 19 10.11 -3.95 -3.13
N VAL A 20 10.33 -2.63 -3.20
CA VAL A 20 10.12 -1.84 -4.42
C VAL A 20 11.48 -1.60 -5.03
N ILE A 21 11.69 -2.14 -6.22
CA ILE A 21 12.91 -1.97 -7.00
C ILE A 21 12.58 -1.02 -8.14
N ASP A 22 13.22 0.15 -8.17
CA ASP A 22 13.08 1.13 -9.24
C ASP A 22 14.47 1.48 -9.78
N ASN A 23 14.68 1.38 -11.09
CA ASN A 23 15.99 1.65 -11.68
C ASN A 23 16.50 3.09 -11.45
N ASN A 24 15.61 4.04 -11.16
CA ASN A 24 15.96 5.43 -10.89
C ASN A 24 16.22 5.70 -9.40
N TYR A 25 15.59 4.94 -8.50
CA TYR A 25 15.58 5.23 -7.06
C TYR A 25 16.20 4.12 -6.18
N GLY A 26 16.57 2.99 -6.77
CA GLY A 26 17.18 1.86 -6.07
C GLY A 26 16.14 0.90 -5.49
N VAL A 27 16.49 0.28 -4.35
CA VAL A 27 15.64 -0.70 -3.66
C VAL A 27 15.17 -0.11 -2.35
N GLU A 28 13.86 -0.07 -2.15
CA GLU A 28 13.25 0.28 -0.88
C GLU A 28 12.53 -0.94 -0.30
N LYS A 29 12.74 -1.19 1.00
CA LYS A 29 12.16 -2.33 1.71
C LYS A 29 10.99 -1.86 2.54
N TYR A 30 9.93 -2.64 2.50
CA TYR A 30 8.70 -2.37 3.20
C TYR A 30 8.30 -3.58 4.03
N GLN A 31 7.78 -3.30 5.21
CA GLN A 31 7.03 -4.26 6.02
C GLN A 31 5.71 -3.62 6.37
N PHE A 32 4.63 -4.39 6.31
CA PHE A 32 3.36 -3.91 6.82
C PHE A 32 2.56 -5.01 7.47
N ALA A 33 1.63 -4.59 8.32
CA ALA A 33 0.64 -5.44 8.91
C ALA A 33 -0.71 -4.73 8.99
N ILE A 34 -1.77 -5.51 8.81
CA ILE A 34 -3.16 -5.09 8.97
C ILE A 34 -3.83 -6.09 9.89
N ASP A 35 -4.52 -5.60 10.90
CA ASP A 35 -5.39 -6.35 11.78
C ASP A 35 -6.78 -5.70 11.74
N VAL A 36 -7.67 -6.27 10.93
CA VAL A 36 -9.03 -5.76 10.71
C VAL A 36 -9.89 -5.92 11.97
N ILE A 37 -9.64 -6.98 12.76
CA ILE A 37 -10.40 -7.25 14.00
C ILE A 37 -10.11 -6.20 15.06
N ASN A 38 -8.82 -5.84 15.19
CA ASN A 38 -8.39 -4.83 16.15
C ASN A 38 -8.34 -3.41 15.58
N GLU A 39 -8.65 -3.26 14.28
CA GLU A 39 -8.65 -2.00 13.53
C GLU A 39 -7.32 -1.26 13.67
N LYS A 40 -6.24 -2.00 13.45
CA LYS A 40 -4.86 -1.51 13.53
C LYS A 40 -4.13 -1.78 12.22
N SER A 41 -3.25 -0.87 11.85
CA SER A 41 -2.32 -1.11 10.75
C SER A 41 -0.95 -0.48 11.02
N MET A 42 0.07 -1.01 10.36
CA MET A 42 1.43 -0.50 10.44
C MET A 42 2.11 -0.67 9.09
N ILE A 43 2.89 0.33 8.69
CA ILE A 43 3.88 0.24 7.62
C ILE A 43 5.22 0.75 8.13
N GLN A 44 6.29 0.07 7.73
CA GLN A 44 7.64 0.38 8.11
C GLN A 44 8.57 0.32 6.91
N THR A 45 9.44 1.32 6.82
CA THR A 45 10.62 1.37 5.94
C THR A 45 11.86 1.63 6.80
N ASP A 46 13.02 1.75 6.14
CA ASP A 46 14.25 2.17 6.82
C ASP A 46 14.21 3.64 7.29
N SER A 47 13.29 4.45 6.74
CA SER A 47 13.22 5.89 7.04
C SER A 47 12.05 6.26 7.96
N TYR A 48 10.94 5.51 7.91
CA TYR A 48 9.77 5.83 8.72
C TYR A 48 8.99 4.59 9.17
N THR A 49 8.27 4.70 10.27
CA THR A 49 7.17 3.79 10.63
C THR A 49 5.90 4.60 10.81
N ILE A 50 4.79 4.14 10.26
CA ILE A 50 3.46 4.71 10.51
C ILE A 50 2.60 3.64 11.16
N ILE A 51 1.97 3.97 12.28
CA ILE A 51 1.04 3.09 12.98
C ILE A 51 -0.31 3.79 13.07
N LEU A 52 -1.37 3.10 12.65
CA LEU A 52 -2.73 3.59 12.73
C LEU A 52 -3.52 2.72 13.73
N ASP A 53 -4.26 3.38 14.62
CA ASP A 53 -5.15 2.75 15.60
C ASP A 53 -6.51 3.42 15.52
N ALA A 54 -7.45 2.75 14.84
CA ALA A 54 -8.76 3.30 14.57
C ALA A 54 -9.61 3.47 15.83
N LYS A 55 -9.52 2.49 16.73
CA LYS A 55 -10.27 2.48 17.99
C LYS A 55 -9.86 3.64 18.88
N LYS A 56 -8.60 4.09 18.77
CA LYS A 56 -8.09 5.29 19.45
C LYS A 56 -8.22 6.57 18.62
N ASN A 57 -8.62 6.47 17.36
CA ASN A 57 -8.63 7.55 16.38
C ASN A 57 -7.25 8.24 16.21
N THR A 58 -6.17 7.46 16.21
CA THR A 58 -4.79 7.97 16.18
C THR A 58 -3.95 7.43 15.03
N LYS A 59 -3.11 8.31 14.48
CA LYS A 59 -1.97 8.01 13.62
C LYS A 59 -0.69 8.38 14.35
N THR A 60 0.28 7.47 14.40
CA THR A 60 1.60 7.73 14.96
C THR A 60 2.66 7.61 13.87
N ASP A 61 3.38 8.70 13.62
CA ASP A 61 4.48 8.74 12.65
C ASP A 61 5.80 8.71 13.40
N PHE A 62 6.68 7.78 13.02
CA PHE A 62 8.05 7.68 13.50
C PHE A 62 9.00 8.02 12.36
N TYR A 63 9.92 8.94 12.64
CA TYR A 63 11.01 9.34 11.76
C TYR A 63 12.28 8.64 12.25
N GLU A 64 12.65 7.55 11.58
CA GLU A 64 13.60 6.57 12.12
C GLU A 64 15.02 7.11 12.22
N LYS A 65 15.40 8.01 11.31
CA LYS A 65 16.73 8.63 11.23
C LYS A 65 16.89 9.73 12.27
N GLU A 66 15.90 10.59 12.40
CA GLU A 66 15.87 11.74 13.29
C GLU A 66 15.55 11.35 14.74
N LYS A 67 15.07 10.12 14.96
CA LYS A 67 14.54 9.66 16.25
C LYS A 67 13.48 10.62 16.78
N LYS A 68 12.54 10.99 15.91
CA LYS A 68 11.37 11.80 16.25
C LYS A 68 10.10 11.00 16.05
N PHE A 69 9.05 11.29 16.82
CA PHE A 69 7.73 10.72 16.57
C PHE A 69 6.64 11.73 16.88
N GLY A 70 5.48 11.60 16.23
CA GLY A 70 4.32 12.43 16.52
C GLY A 70 3.06 11.59 16.53
N VAL A 71 2.14 11.92 17.44
CA VAL A 71 0.82 11.29 17.53
C VAL A 71 -0.22 12.30 17.08
N TYR A 72 -1.01 11.94 16.08
CA TYR A 72 -1.98 12.80 15.44
C TYR A 72 -3.37 12.14 15.46
N PRO A 73 -4.46 12.93 15.54
CA PRO A 73 -5.77 12.39 15.24
C PRO A 73 -5.82 11.93 13.78
N LEU A 74 -6.52 10.84 13.50
CA LEU A 74 -6.87 10.49 12.13
C LEU A 74 -7.83 11.56 11.62
N ILE A 75 -7.49 12.21 10.50
CA ILE A 75 -8.30 13.30 9.95
C ILE A 75 -9.66 12.71 9.53
N GLY A 76 -10.73 13.16 10.18
CA GLY A 76 -12.09 13.01 9.68
C GLY A 76 -12.41 14.13 8.68
N SER A 77 -12.82 13.76 7.47
CA SER A 77 -13.58 14.54 6.48
C SER A 77 -13.74 16.04 6.78
N ASN A 78 -12.91 16.89 6.14
CA ASN A 78 -13.43 18.18 5.72
C ASN A 78 -14.11 17.91 4.36
N GLU A 79 -15.44 17.99 4.35
CA GLU A 79 -16.26 18.02 3.14
C GLU A 79 -15.69 19.06 2.16
N SER A 80 -15.16 18.60 1.04
CA SER A 80 -15.18 19.38 -0.19
C SER A 80 -16.10 18.63 -1.15
N GLU A 81 -17.35 19.08 -1.20
CA GLU A 81 -18.28 18.77 -2.30
C GLU A 81 -17.64 19.27 -3.60
N GLU A 82 -17.10 18.36 -4.42
CA GLU A 82 -17.04 18.56 -5.85
C GLU A 82 -17.45 17.26 -6.55
N ASP A 83 -18.60 17.36 -7.20
CA ASP A 83 -19.33 16.34 -7.93
C ASP A 83 -18.55 15.93 -9.19
N THR A 84 -17.80 14.83 -9.10
CA THR A 84 -17.31 14.11 -10.28
C THR A 84 -17.71 12.64 -10.19
N SER A 85 -18.82 12.33 -10.87
CA SER A 85 -19.19 11.00 -11.35
C SER A 85 -17.96 10.18 -11.76
N ASP A 86 -17.67 9.07 -11.07
CA ASP A 86 -16.98 7.95 -11.68
C ASP A 86 -17.29 6.65 -10.94
N LEU A 87 -17.43 5.57 -11.72
CA LEU A 87 -17.55 4.18 -11.31
C LEU A 87 -16.48 3.75 -10.27
N PHE A 88 -15.42 4.55 -10.14
CA PHE A 88 -14.38 4.50 -9.13
C PHE A 88 -14.91 4.75 -7.71
N GLU A 89 -15.75 5.77 -7.48
CA GLU A 89 -16.29 6.05 -6.14
C GLU A 89 -17.23 4.96 -5.63
N GLU A 90 -17.94 4.28 -6.53
CA GLU A 90 -18.86 3.18 -6.18
C GLU A 90 -18.12 1.89 -5.78
N ILE A 91 -16.88 1.69 -6.27
CA ILE A 91 -15.96 0.64 -5.81
C ILE A 91 -15.34 1.00 -4.44
N LEU A 92 -15.29 2.30 -4.10
CA LEU A 92 -14.61 2.87 -2.93
C LEU A 92 -15.49 3.02 -1.68
N GLN A 93 -16.77 2.64 -1.68
CA GLN A 93 -17.68 2.84 -0.52
C GLN A 93 -17.45 1.89 0.68
N ILE A 94 -16.19 1.67 1.06
CA ILE A 94 -15.81 1.02 2.31
C ILE A 94 -15.36 2.12 3.27
N SER A 95 -16.22 2.46 4.23
CA SER A 95 -16.08 3.54 5.23
C SER A 95 -14.71 4.23 5.28
N ASP A 96 -14.67 5.54 5.01
CA ASP A 96 -13.49 6.42 4.89
C ASP A 96 -12.33 6.16 5.89
N SER A 97 -12.64 5.68 7.11
CA SER A 97 -11.62 5.29 8.09
C SER A 97 -10.87 4.02 7.70
N LEU A 98 -11.58 2.95 7.32
CA LEU A 98 -11.01 1.66 6.90
C LEU A 98 -10.18 1.79 5.63
N GLU A 99 -10.61 2.63 4.70
CA GLU A 99 -9.86 2.95 3.48
C GLU A 99 -8.53 3.65 3.81
N SER A 100 -8.52 4.61 4.73
CA SER A 100 -7.28 5.29 5.16
C SER A 100 -6.27 4.31 5.80
N TYR A 101 -6.75 3.36 6.62
CA TYR A 101 -5.91 2.34 7.28
C TYR A 101 -5.20 1.41 6.32
N ILE A 102 -5.96 0.97 5.32
CA ILE A 102 -5.55 -0.01 4.33
C ILE A 102 -4.67 0.64 3.27
N SER A 103 -5.05 1.85 2.83
CA SER A 103 -4.30 2.61 1.83
C SER A 103 -2.93 2.99 2.36
N THR A 104 -2.84 3.46 3.61
CA THR A 104 -1.56 3.89 4.19
C THR A 104 -0.63 2.70 4.48
N ALA A 105 -1.16 1.57 4.97
CA ALA A 105 -0.31 0.43 5.34
C ALA A 105 0.04 -0.48 4.15
N GLY A 106 -0.85 -0.59 3.17
CA GLY A 106 -0.74 -1.52 2.05
C GLY A 106 -0.59 -0.84 0.69
N LEU A 107 -0.17 0.43 0.62
CA LEU A 107 -0.11 1.30 -0.56
C LEU A 107 0.04 0.58 -1.90
N ASN A 108 1.03 -0.30 -2.06
CA ASN A 108 1.31 -0.98 -3.32
C ASN A 108 0.74 -2.42 -3.42
N ILE A 109 0.41 -3.01 -2.28
CA ILE A 109 0.07 -4.43 -2.15
C ILE A 109 -1.43 -4.65 -2.05
N VAL A 110 -2.12 -3.79 -1.32
CA VAL A 110 -3.54 -3.92 -0.98
C VAL A 110 -4.38 -2.91 -1.76
N ARG A 111 -3.82 -1.73 -2.05
CA ARG A 111 -4.44 -0.69 -2.89
C ARG A 111 -3.47 -0.17 -3.94
N SER A 112 -2.93 -1.10 -4.72
CA SER A 112 -2.02 -0.82 -5.82
C SER A 112 -2.57 0.34 -6.67
N GLU A 113 -1.87 1.47 -6.75
CA GLU A 113 -2.23 2.59 -7.67
C GLU A 113 -2.40 2.10 -9.11
N PHE A 114 -1.78 0.96 -9.41
CA PHE A 114 -1.88 0.21 -10.65
C PHE A 114 -3.28 -0.36 -10.94
N ILE A 115 -4.20 -0.34 -9.97
CA ILE A 115 -5.62 -0.67 -10.18
C ILE A 115 -6.22 0.28 -11.22
N GLN A 116 -5.77 1.54 -11.30
CA GLN A 116 -6.24 2.48 -12.31
C GLN A 116 -5.91 2.04 -13.73
N PHE A 117 -4.87 1.20 -13.92
CA PHE A 117 -4.56 0.65 -15.23
C PHE A 117 -5.57 -0.45 -15.60
N LEU A 118 -6.15 -1.20 -14.64
CA LEU A 118 -7.15 -2.28 -14.89
C LEU A 118 -8.42 -1.77 -15.57
N VAL A 119 -8.64 -0.45 -15.66
CA VAL A 119 -9.80 0.14 -16.33
C VAL A 119 -9.88 -0.31 -17.80
N ASP A 120 -8.74 -0.59 -18.44
CA ASP A 120 -8.65 -1.12 -19.81
C ASP A 120 -8.54 -2.65 -19.86
N PHE A 121 -9.21 -3.38 -18.95
CA PHE A 121 -9.10 -4.84 -18.81
C PHE A 121 -9.35 -5.63 -20.12
N ASP A 122 -10.16 -5.12 -21.04
CA ASP A 122 -10.41 -5.74 -22.35
C ASP A 122 -9.15 -5.81 -23.23
N SER A 123 -8.15 -4.99 -22.95
CA SER A 123 -6.87 -4.95 -23.67
C SER A 123 -5.83 -5.91 -23.08
N TRP A 124 -6.15 -6.59 -21.97
CA TRP A 124 -5.18 -7.31 -21.15
C TRP A 124 -5.31 -8.81 -21.32
N SER A 125 -4.19 -9.52 -21.29
CA SER A 125 -4.20 -10.98 -21.23
C SER A 125 -4.22 -11.42 -19.77
N ILE A 126 -5.14 -12.32 -19.42
CA ILE A 126 -5.29 -12.85 -18.07
C ILE A 126 -5.22 -14.37 -18.14
N GLU A 127 -4.32 -14.96 -17.37
CA GLU A 127 -4.19 -16.40 -17.20
C GLU A 127 -4.12 -16.79 -15.72
N GLU A 128 -4.59 -17.99 -15.40
CA GLU A 128 -4.43 -18.54 -14.04
C GLU A 128 -2.97 -18.91 -13.79
N THR A 129 -2.49 -18.64 -12.58
CA THR A 129 -1.14 -18.99 -12.14
C THR A 129 -1.15 -19.41 -10.67
N GLU A 130 0.00 -19.85 -10.18
CA GLU A 130 0.24 -20.08 -8.76
C GLU A 130 1.47 -19.30 -8.32
N PHE A 131 1.36 -18.59 -7.21
CA PHE A 131 2.46 -17.82 -6.64
C PHE A 131 2.44 -17.96 -5.11
N MET A 132 3.58 -18.34 -4.52
CA MET A 132 3.71 -18.60 -3.08
C MET A 132 2.63 -19.54 -2.50
N ASN A 133 2.30 -20.60 -3.24
CA ASN A 133 1.24 -21.58 -2.91
C ASN A 133 -0.18 -20.97 -2.85
N ARG A 134 -0.41 -19.85 -3.54
CA ARG A 134 -1.72 -19.20 -3.66
C ARG A 134 -2.14 -19.16 -5.12
N LYS A 135 -3.44 -19.28 -5.36
CA LYS A 135 -4.02 -19.13 -6.69
C LYS A 135 -3.97 -17.66 -7.09
N GLY A 136 -3.28 -17.39 -8.19
CA GLY A 136 -3.13 -16.05 -8.73
C GLY A 136 -3.76 -15.92 -10.11
N SER A 137 -4.08 -14.70 -10.50
CA SER A 137 -4.28 -14.30 -11.88
C SER A 137 -3.05 -13.54 -12.34
N LYS A 138 -2.36 -14.04 -13.37
CA LYS A 138 -1.31 -13.30 -14.05
C LYS A 138 -1.95 -12.45 -15.13
N ILE A 139 -1.67 -11.17 -15.07
CA ILE A 139 -2.20 -10.13 -15.94
C ILE A 139 -1.01 -9.54 -16.69
N THR A 140 -1.09 -9.50 -18.02
CA THR A 140 -0.04 -8.89 -18.84
C THR A 140 -0.65 -7.88 -19.81
N GLY A 141 0.04 -6.78 -20.00
CA GLY A 141 -0.39 -5.73 -20.91
C GLY A 141 0.72 -4.70 -21.14
N THR A 142 0.34 -3.56 -21.68
CA THR A 142 1.23 -2.43 -21.93
C THR A 142 0.59 -1.17 -21.35
N ILE A 143 1.32 -0.47 -20.48
CA ILE A 143 0.94 0.84 -19.96
C ILE A 143 1.38 1.89 -20.98
N ASP A 144 0.46 2.73 -21.43
CA ASP A 144 0.78 3.80 -22.38
C ASP A 144 1.46 4.99 -21.67
N ARG A 145 2.30 5.74 -22.39
CA ARG A 145 2.92 6.97 -21.87
C ARG A 145 1.91 8.02 -21.42
N THR A 146 0.72 8.04 -22.03
CA THR A 146 -0.39 8.91 -21.64
C THR A 146 -1.01 8.53 -20.29
N GLN A 147 -0.82 7.28 -19.84
CA GLN A 147 -1.31 6.79 -18.54
C GLN A 147 -0.26 6.97 -17.44
N SER A 148 1.03 6.79 -17.74
CA SER A 148 2.12 7.05 -16.79
C SER A 148 3.46 7.29 -17.46
N GLU A 149 4.08 8.45 -17.21
CA GLU A 149 5.42 8.75 -17.73
C GLU A 149 6.52 7.89 -17.10
N ASN A 150 6.31 7.41 -15.86
CA ASN A 150 7.31 6.60 -15.15
C ASN A 150 7.13 5.10 -15.42
N LEU A 151 5.88 4.64 -15.56
CA LEU A 151 5.54 3.22 -15.62
C LEU A 151 5.14 2.73 -17.02
N TYR A 152 5.18 3.57 -18.07
CA TYR A 152 4.88 3.12 -19.43
C TYR A 152 5.75 1.92 -19.86
N GLY A 153 5.18 1.02 -20.65
CA GLY A 153 5.87 -0.18 -21.11
C GLY A 153 5.09 -1.44 -20.77
N ASN A 154 5.66 -2.59 -21.12
CA ASN A 154 5.02 -3.87 -20.83
C ASN A 154 5.02 -4.13 -19.33
N PHE A 155 4.03 -4.85 -18.84
CA PHE A 155 3.99 -5.27 -17.44
C PHE A 155 3.51 -6.71 -17.29
N GLU A 156 3.90 -7.31 -16.17
CA GLU A 156 3.37 -8.58 -15.66
C GLU A 156 2.95 -8.35 -14.21
N TRP A 157 1.68 -8.59 -13.91
CA TRP A 157 1.11 -8.42 -12.57
C TRP A 157 0.45 -9.71 -12.12
N ILE A 158 0.85 -10.23 -10.97
CA ILE A 158 0.19 -11.36 -10.32
C ILE A 158 -0.64 -10.84 -9.17
N VAL A 159 -1.93 -11.14 -9.22
CA VAL A 159 -2.92 -10.77 -8.19
C VAL A 159 -3.50 -12.03 -7.57
N ASP A 160 -3.59 -12.07 -6.24
CA ASP A 160 -4.25 -13.15 -5.52
C ASP A 160 -5.75 -13.22 -5.87
N GLN A 161 -6.23 -14.37 -6.32
CA GLN A 161 -7.64 -14.51 -6.76
C GLN A 161 -8.64 -14.44 -5.62
N GLU A 162 -8.21 -14.79 -4.40
CA GLU A 162 -9.09 -14.80 -3.23
C GLU A 162 -9.26 -13.41 -2.62
N THR A 163 -8.20 -12.60 -2.62
CA THR A 163 -8.14 -11.33 -1.87
C THR A 163 -7.91 -10.08 -2.72
N GLY A 164 -7.48 -10.23 -3.97
CA GLY A 164 -7.09 -9.11 -4.84
C GLY A 164 -5.75 -8.49 -4.53
N VAL A 165 -5.01 -9.03 -3.57
CA VAL A 165 -3.72 -8.51 -3.16
C VAL A 165 -2.67 -8.73 -4.26
N THR A 166 -1.87 -7.71 -4.56
CA THR A 166 -0.69 -7.84 -5.43
C THR A 166 0.29 -8.82 -4.81
N LEU A 167 0.60 -9.88 -5.55
CA LEU A 167 1.60 -10.89 -5.19
C LEU A 167 2.95 -10.66 -5.87
N ASP A 168 2.97 -10.00 -7.03
CA ASP A 168 4.18 -9.60 -7.75
C ASP A 168 3.79 -8.59 -8.84
N LEU A 169 4.56 -7.53 -9.08
CA LEU A 169 4.36 -6.67 -10.24
C LEU A 169 5.69 -6.31 -10.87
N LYS A 170 5.87 -6.58 -12.16
CA LYS A 170 7.03 -6.16 -12.95
C LYS A 170 6.59 -5.25 -14.07
N VAL A 171 7.35 -4.17 -14.29
CA VAL A 171 7.24 -3.29 -15.45
C VAL A 171 8.57 -3.30 -16.19
N PHE A 172 8.50 -3.42 -17.50
CA PHE A 172 9.65 -3.57 -18.39
C PHE A 172 9.87 -2.31 -19.21
N ASP A 173 11.13 -1.99 -19.48
CA ASP A 173 11.49 -0.95 -20.43
C ASP A 173 11.41 -1.43 -21.89
N GLU A 174 11.78 -0.57 -22.84
CA GLU A 174 11.75 -0.88 -24.27
C GLU A 174 12.77 -1.97 -24.67
N ALA A 175 13.80 -2.21 -23.85
CA ALA A 175 14.77 -3.28 -24.05
C ALA A 175 14.31 -4.63 -23.46
N GLY A 176 13.20 -4.63 -22.71
CA GLY A 176 12.66 -5.80 -22.03
C GLY A 176 13.28 -6.05 -20.65
N GLU A 177 14.05 -5.10 -20.12
CA GLU A 177 14.62 -5.19 -18.78
C GLU A 177 13.62 -4.67 -17.74
N VAL A 178 13.62 -5.27 -16.54
CA VAL A 178 12.74 -4.81 -15.45
C VAL A 178 13.22 -3.44 -15.00
N LYS A 179 12.33 -2.45 -15.07
CA LYS A 179 12.58 -1.08 -14.61
C LYS A 179 11.88 -0.74 -13.29
N TYR A 180 10.81 -1.46 -12.99
CA TYR A 180 10.07 -1.33 -11.74
C TYR A 180 9.57 -2.70 -11.30
N HIS A 181 9.75 -3.05 -10.03
CA HIS A 181 9.31 -4.32 -9.47
C HIS A 181 8.80 -4.15 -8.05
N ILE A 182 7.54 -4.52 -7.80
CA ILE A 182 7.05 -4.83 -6.46
C ILE A 182 7.26 -6.32 -6.23
N GLN A 183 8.24 -6.67 -5.41
CA GLN A 183 8.60 -8.04 -5.11
C GLN A 183 8.13 -8.43 -3.71
N ILE A 184 7.17 -9.34 -3.60
CA ILE A 184 6.80 -9.92 -2.31
C ILE A 184 7.90 -10.88 -1.84
N ILE A 185 8.42 -10.64 -0.64
CA ILE A 185 9.39 -11.52 0.02
C ILE A 185 8.67 -12.53 0.91
N LYS A 186 7.64 -12.07 1.62
CA LYS A 186 6.84 -12.88 2.53
C LYS A 186 5.44 -12.28 2.66
N ILE A 187 4.41 -13.13 2.65
CA ILE A 187 3.03 -12.72 2.88
C ILE A 187 2.29 -13.80 3.68
N GLU A 188 1.51 -13.37 4.67
CA GLU A 188 0.74 -14.24 5.56
C GLU A 188 -0.67 -13.66 5.73
N PHE A 189 -1.69 -14.47 5.41
CA PHE A 189 -3.11 -14.09 5.50
C PHE A 189 -3.77 -14.85 6.65
N ASN A 190 -4.64 -14.19 7.41
CA ASN A 190 -5.47 -14.80 8.45
C ASN A 190 -4.69 -15.53 9.56
N GLU A 191 -3.40 -15.25 9.68
CA GLU A 191 -2.57 -15.72 10.78
C GLU A 191 -2.60 -14.72 11.94
N PRO A 192 -2.53 -15.19 13.20
CA PRO A 192 -2.42 -14.29 14.34
C PRO A 192 -1.28 -13.29 14.17
N VAL A 193 -1.59 -12.03 14.47
CA VAL A 193 -0.65 -10.92 14.46
C VAL A 193 -0.27 -10.63 15.91
N ASP A 194 1.03 -10.54 16.19
CA ASP A 194 1.51 -10.13 17.51
C ASP A 194 1.11 -8.66 17.74
N PRO A 195 0.29 -8.34 18.77
CA PRO A 195 -0.16 -6.97 19.00
C PRO A 195 0.98 -5.96 19.18
N SER A 196 2.16 -6.42 19.63
CA SER A 196 3.30 -5.54 19.87
C SER A 196 3.85 -4.90 18.60
N ILE A 197 3.53 -5.42 17.40
CA ILE A 197 3.99 -4.78 16.16
C ILE A 197 3.33 -3.42 15.93
N PHE A 198 2.19 -3.17 16.58
CA PHE A 198 1.48 -1.90 16.57
C PHE A 198 1.85 -1.02 17.77
N GLU A 199 2.85 -1.41 18.54
CA GLU A 199 3.34 -0.70 19.72
C GLU A 199 4.87 -0.56 19.62
N LYS A 200 5.33 0.61 19.18
CA LYS A 200 6.76 0.87 19.03
C LYS A 200 7.32 1.54 20.29
N ASP A 201 8.45 1.02 20.78
CA ASP A 201 9.19 1.62 21.88
C ASP A 201 9.70 3.01 21.48
N THR A 202 9.33 4.02 22.27
CA THR A 202 9.72 5.41 22.07
C THR A 202 10.98 5.79 22.84
N THR A 203 11.63 4.84 23.52
CA THR A 203 12.89 5.07 24.22
C THR A 203 13.95 5.61 23.24
N GLY A 204 14.43 6.84 23.50
CA GLY A 204 15.39 7.52 22.63
C GLY A 204 14.78 8.31 21.48
N TYR A 205 13.44 8.35 21.36
CA TYR A 205 12.74 9.25 20.46
C TYR A 205 12.32 10.55 21.16
N THR A 206 12.25 11.63 20.38
CA THR A 206 11.69 12.92 20.81
C THR A 206 10.29 13.11 20.22
N GLU A 207 9.30 13.40 21.05
CA GLU A 207 7.94 13.68 20.59
C GLU A 207 7.86 15.07 19.93
N ILE A 208 7.22 15.16 18.76
CA ILE A 208 6.96 16.41 18.07
C ILE A 208 5.47 16.77 18.14
N GLU A 209 5.17 18.01 18.55
CA GLU A 209 3.78 18.47 18.70
C GLU A 209 3.09 18.77 17.36
N THR A 210 3.85 19.10 16.30
CA THR A 210 3.32 19.33 14.95
C THR A 210 4.34 18.94 13.87
N MET A 211 3.85 18.54 12.68
CA MET A 211 4.68 18.18 11.51
C MET A 211 5.60 19.32 11.04
N ASN A 212 5.26 20.58 11.31
CA ASN A 212 6.04 21.74 10.88
C ASN A 212 7.41 21.87 11.58
N ASN A 213 7.58 21.24 12.75
CA ASN A 213 8.82 21.26 13.52
C ASN A 213 9.91 20.31 12.97
N LEU A 214 9.64 19.61 11.86
CA LEU A 214 10.62 18.74 11.20
C LEU A 214 11.54 19.50 10.24
N TYR A 215 11.11 20.67 9.73
CA TYR A 215 11.83 21.44 8.71
C TYR A 215 12.38 22.78 9.22
N SER A 216 12.22 23.08 10.52
CA SER A 216 12.58 24.38 11.09
C SER A 216 14.06 24.54 11.45
N ASP A 217 14.82 23.46 11.51
CA ASP A 217 16.17 23.49 12.11
C ASP A 217 17.32 23.63 11.09
N ASP A 218 17.04 23.65 9.78
CA ASP A 218 18.05 23.76 8.70
C ASP A 218 18.08 25.14 7.99
N GLN A 219 17.52 26.19 8.59
CA GLN A 219 17.49 27.56 8.03
C GLN A 219 18.04 28.64 8.97
N GLN A 220 19.16 28.38 9.67
CA GLN A 220 19.94 29.43 10.34
C GLN A 220 21.44 29.33 10.04
#